data_AF-A0A811MZN8-F1
#
_entry.id   AF-A0A811MZN8-F1
#
_cell.length_a   1.000
_cell.length_b   1.000
_cell.length_c   1.000
_cell.angle_alpha   90.00
_cell.angle_beta   90.00
_cell.angle_gamma   90.00
#
_symmetry.space_group_name_H-M   'P 1'
#
loop_
_entity.id
_entity.type
_entity.pdbx_description
1 polymer ?
#
loop_
_entity_poly.entity_id
_entity_poly.type
_entity_poly.pdbx_seq_one_letter_code
_entity_poly.pdbx_strand_id
1 'polypeptide(L)'
;MAGKSHIPRLTLIRTGSKLSTYSMAIMDGKRSRITKEDLCDHAWEYRFTIAAPDYWRNLDPSWKHTDPPMRRYFHPDGYHSADAHDAVWGGHECTYMVITSFVDDGQIREHYVRINRWPPMKVSSKDDWSWELSNHLYRYNSIPDSDKKGCTGPLFPVW
;
A
#
# COMPACT_ATOMS: atom_id res chain seq x y z
N MET A 1 18.69 -9.75 -6.88
CA MET A 1 18.36 -8.31 -7.01
C MET A 1 16.88 -8.23 -7.31
N ALA A 2 16.06 -7.79 -6.35
CA ALA A 2 14.64 -7.58 -6.61
C ALA A 2 14.50 -6.43 -7.62
N GLY A 3 13.78 -6.65 -8.72
CA GLY A 3 13.47 -5.58 -9.68
C GLY A 3 12.64 -4.50 -9.00
N LYS A 4 12.78 -3.25 -9.46
CA LYS A 4 11.88 -2.17 -9.04
C LYS A 4 10.46 -2.57 -9.41
N SER A 5 9.61 -2.74 -8.41
CA SER A 5 8.27 -3.28 -8.57
C SER A 5 7.26 -2.17 -8.83
N HIS A 6 7.59 -0.92 -8.46
CA HIS A 6 6.70 0.22 -8.68
C HIS A 6 7.33 1.36 -9.49
N ILE A 7 6.49 2.08 -10.26
CA ILE A 7 6.79 3.26 -11.06
C ILE A 7 6.03 4.44 -10.42
N PRO A 8 6.73 5.45 -9.88
CA PRO A 8 6.07 6.60 -9.27
C PRO A 8 5.20 7.38 -10.24
N ARG A 9 4.02 7.83 -9.78
CA ARG A 9 3.10 8.66 -10.59
C ARG A 9 3.74 9.94 -11.12
N LEU A 10 4.67 10.52 -10.36
CA LEU A 10 5.49 11.68 -10.75
C LEU A 10 6.23 11.47 -12.07
N THR A 11 6.58 10.23 -12.42
CA THR A 11 7.27 9.91 -13.69
C THR A 11 6.33 9.97 -14.91
N LEU A 12 5.02 9.91 -14.70
CA LEU A 12 4.01 10.02 -15.76
C LEU A 12 3.77 11.47 -16.18
N ILE A 13 4.24 12.44 -15.39
CA ILE A 13 4.24 13.85 -15.79
C ILE A 13 5.19 13.98 -16.98
N ARG A 14 4.70 14.57 -18.07
CA ARG A 14 5.50 14.78 -19.29
C ARG A 14 6.64 15.75 -18.98
N THR A 15 7.81 15.21 -18.64
CA THR A 15 9.03 16.00 -18.50
C THR A 15 9.66 16.20 -19.89
N GLY A 16 10.42 17.28 -20.04
CA GLY A 16 11.16 17.53 -21.29
C GLY A 16 12.36 16.60 -21.50
N SER A 17 12.78 15.80 -20.51
CA SER A 17 13.97 14.95 -20.61
C SER A 17 13.90 13.67 -19.77
N LYS A 18 14.43 12.56 -20.33
CA LYS A 18 14.54 11.25 -19.64
C LYS A 18 15.30 11.35 -18.30
N LEU A 19 16.32 12.21 -18.24
CA LEU A 19 17.12 12.44 -17.04
C LEU A 19 16.30 13.06 -15.91
N SER A 20 15.38 13.97 -16.24
CA SER A 20 14.46 14.57 -15.27
C SER A 20 13.51 13.51 -14.71
N THR A 21 12.89 12.69 -15.57
CA THR A 21 12.03 11.59 -15.14
C THR A 21 12.74 10.60 -14.22
N TYR A 22 13.97 10.22 -14.55
CA TYR A 22 14.78 9.34 -13.69
C TYR A 22 15.06 9.97 -12.32
N SER A 23 15.47 11.25 -12.32
CA SER A 23 15.78 11.97 -11.07
C SER A 23 14.54 12.06 -10.17
N MET A 24 13.37 12.34 -10.75
CA MET A 24 12.09 12.34 -10.04
C MET A 24 11.77 10.96 -9.43
N ALA A 25 12.00 9.87 -10.19
CA ALA A 25 11.78 8.51 -9.68
C ALA A 25 12.69 8.19 -8.48
N ILE A 26 13.96 8.62 -8.52
CA ILE A 26 14.91 8.41 -7.42
C ILE A 26 14.55 9.24 -6.19
N MET A 27 14.09 10.48 -6.37
CA MET A 27 13.61 11.30 -5.26
C MET A 27 12.36 10.70 -4.63
N ASP A 28 11.45 10.19 -5.44
CA ASP A 28 10.21 9.56 -4.97
C ASP A 28 10.48 8.26 -4.19
N GLY A 29 11.38 7.40 -4.69
CA GLY A 29 11.78 6.17 -3.99
C GLY A 29 12.50 6.40 -2.65
N LYS A 30 12.87 7.65 -2.32
CA LYS A 30 13.44 8.04 -1.01
C LYS A 30 12.40 8.63 -0.06
N ARG A 31 11.14 8.73 -0.46
CA ARG A 31 10.07 9.27 0.39
C ARG A 31 9.76 8.31 1.52
N SER A 32 9.52 8.87 2.70
CA SER A 32 8.99 8.17 3.88
C SER A 32 7.51 8.47 4.14
N ARG A 33 6.92 9.40 3.37
CA ARG A 33 5.54 9.85 3.52
C ARG A 33 4.66 9.36 2.37
N ILE A 34 3.64 8.58 2.70
CA ILE A 34 2.60 8.16 1.76
C ILE A 34 1.50 9.23 1.69
N THR A 35 0.95 9.42 0.50
CA THR A 35 -0.18 10.33 0.25
C THR A 35 -1.46 9.54 0.03
N LYS A 36 -2.60 10.24 -0.04
CA LYS A 36 -3.88 9.61 -0.36
C LYS A 36 -3.85 9.02 -1.78
N GLU A 37 -3.20 9.73 -2.69
CA GLU A 37 -3.04 9.33 -4.09
C GLU A 37 -2.22 8.04 -4.18
N ASP A 38 -1.10 7.95 -3.46
CA ASP A 38 -0.29 6.73 -3.38
C ASP A 38 -1.14 5.54 -2.87
N LEU A 39 -1.99 5.74 -1.86
CA LEU A 39 -2.90 4.69 -1.37
C LEU A 39 -3.90 4.21 -2.45
N CYS A 40 -4.48 5.14 -3.20
CA CYS A 40 -5.49 4.86 -4.21
C CYS A 40 -4.93 4.27 -5.51
N ASP A 41 -3.66 4.56 -5.81
CA ASP A 41 -3.01 4.11 -7.03
C ASP A 41 -2.61 2.63 -6.99
N HIS A 42 -2.64 2.02 -5.81
CA HIS A 42 -2.30 0.62 -5.60
C HIS A 42 -3.50 -0.22 -5.15
N ALA A 43 -3.61 -1.44 -5.67
CA ALA A 43 -4.20 -2.53 -4.92
C ALA A 43 -3.23 -2.96 -3.81
N TRP A 44 -3.78 -3.43 -2.70
CA TRP A 44 -2.99 -3.81 -1.54
C TRP A 44 -3.25 -5.26 -1.18
N GLU A 45 -2.17 -6.00 -0.96
CA GLU A 45 -2.23 -7.33 -0.39
C GLU A 45 -2.33 -7.25 1.13
N TYR A 46 -3.38 -7.81 1.71
CA TYR A 46 -3.61 -7.84 3.15
C TYR A 46 -3.27 -9.20 3.75
N ARG A 47 -2.51 -9.20 4.85
CA ARG A 47 -2.16 -10.41 5.60
C ARG A 47 -2.12 -10.16 7.11
N PHE A 48 -2.55 -11.15 7.89
CA PHE A 48 -2.33 -11.17 9.34
C PHE A 48 -0.90 -11.60 9.67
N THR A 49 -0.35 -11.07 10.76
CA THR A 49 0.96 -11.49 11.30
C THR A 49 0.78 -12.71 12.19
N ILE A 50 1.90 -13.31 12.60
CA ILE A 50 1.90 -14.42 13.57
C ILE A 50 1.30 -14.03 14.93
N ALA A 51 1.30 -12.75 15.28
CA ALA A 51 0.76 -12.25 16.55
C ALA A 51 -0.76 -12.10 16.52
N ALA A 52 -1.40 -12.22 15.36
CA ALA A 52 -2.86 -12.23 15.27
C ALA A 52 -3.43 -13.51 15.89
N PRO A 53 -4.59 -13.44 16.57
CA PRO A 53 -5.27 -14.61 17.09
C PRO A 53 -5.55 -15.68 16.02
N ASP A 54 -5.52 -16.94 16.41
CA ASP A 54 -5.65 -18.11 15.53
C ASP A 54 -6.89 -18.06 14.66
N TYR A 55 -8.00 -17.57 15.21
CA TYR A 55 -9.24 -17.37 14.46
C TYR A 55 -9.02 -16.54 13.19
N TRP A 56 -8.35 -15.39 13.32
CA TRP A 56 -8.08 -14.49 12.19
C TRP A 56 -7.06 -15.07 11.23
N ARG A 57 -6.00 -15.71 11.74
CA ARG A 57 -5.00 -16.38 10.89
C ARG A 57 -5.62 -17.53 10.09
N ASN A 58 -6.60 -18.23 10.64
CA ASN A 58 -7.33 -19.28 9.95
C ASN A 58 -8.26 -18.75 8.85
N LEU A 59 -8.63 -17.47 8.86
CA LEU A 59 -9.40 -16.84 7.77
C LEU A 59 -8.50 -16.30 6.65
N ASP A 60 -7.19 -16.19 6.90
CA ASP A 60 -6.22 -15.67 5.95
C ASP A 60 -5.66 -16.78 5.06
N PRO A 61 -5.94 -16.76 3.75
CA PRO A 61 -5.46 -17.78 2.82
C PRO A 61 -3.93 -17.90 2.78
N SER A 62 -3.19 -16.82 3.08
CA SER A 62 -1.73 -16.83 3.03
C SER A 62 -1.09 -17.74 4.08
N TRP A 63 -1.80 -18.01 5.19
CA TRP A 63 -1.37 -18.96 6.22
C TRP A 63 -1.71 -20.41 5.87
N LYS A 64 -2.69 -20.61 4.99
CA LYS A 64 -3.15 -21.94 4.56
C LYS A 64 -2.57 -22.37 3.21
N HIS A 65 -2.03 -21.43 2.44
CA HIS A 65 -1.60 -21.63 1.05
C HIS A 65 -2.72 -22.21 0.15
N THR A 66 -3.98 -21.90 0.45
CA THR A 66 -5.14 -22.47 -0.25
C THR A 66 -5.69 -21.58 -1.35
N ASP A 67 -5.68 -20.25 -1.16
CA ASP A 67 -6.33 -19.30 -2.06
C ASP A 67 -5.43 -18.08 -2.31
N PRO A 68 -5.75 -17.24 -3.34
CA PRO A 68 -5.04 -16.00 -3.58
C PRO A 68 -5.01 -15.08 -2.34
N PRO A 69 -3.95 -14.28 -2.16
CA PRO A 69 -3.89 -13.30 -1.09
C PRO A 69 -5.07 -12.32 -1.12
N MET A 70 -5.56 -11.96 0.06
CA MET A 70 -6.67 -11.01 0.22
C MET A 70 -6.29 -9.63 -0.33
N ARG A 71 -7.16 -9.01 -1.14
CA ARG A 71 -6.92 -7.66 -1.68
C ARG A 71 -7.73 -6.59 -0.98
N ARG A 72 -7.14 -5.40 -0.90
CA ARG A 72 -7.72 -4.21 -0.31
C ARG A 72 -7.53 -3.02 -1.23
N TYR A 73 -8.50 -2.12 -1.20
CA TYR A 73 -8.57 -0.98 -2.10
C TYR A 73 -8.89 0.28 -1.31
N PHE A 74 -8.11 1.32 -1.52
CA PHE A 74 -8.37 2.66 -0.97
C PHE A 74 -8.97 3.54 -2.07
N HIS A 75 -10.01 4.28 -1.74
CA HIS A 75 -10.77 5.06 -2.72
C HIS A 75 -10.61 6.58 -2.51
N PRO A 76 -10.64 7.39 -3.58
CA PRO A 76 -10.45 8.85 -3.49
C PRO A 76 -11.48 9.59 -2.64
N ASP A 77 -12.62 8.99 -2.35
CA ASP A 77 -13.67 9.50 -1.46
C ASP A 77 -13.40 9.18 0.02
N GLY A 78 -12.36 8.40 0.33
CA GLY A 78 -12.00 8.00 1.69
C GLY A 78 -12.57 6.64 2.12
N TYR A 79 -13.25 5.91 1.23
CA TYR A 79 -13.67 4.54 1.50
C TYR A 79 -12.53 3.54 1.33
N HIS A 80 -12.64 2.43 2.04
CA HIS A 80 -11.77 1.27 1.94
C HIS A 80 -12.65 0.05 1.67
N SER A 81 -12.25 -0.80 0.72
CA SER A 81 -13.01 -2.00 0.33
C SER A 81 -12.12 -3.23 0.19
N ALA A 82 -12.76 -4.39 0.06
CA ALA A 82 -12.12 -5.69 -0.17
C ALA A 82 -12.81 -6.44 -1.32
N ASP A 83 -12.26 -7.60 -1.70
CA ASP A 83 -12.90 -8.51 -2.66
C ASP A 83 -14.22 -9.07 -2.12
N ALA A 84 -15.15 -9.40 -3.02
CA ALA A 84 -16.52 -9.79 -2.68
C ALA A 84 -16.63 -11.05 -1.80
N HIS A 85 -15.64 -11.95 -1.86
CA HIS A 85 -15.61 -13.21 -1.10
C HIS A 85 -14.61 -13.17 0.07
N ASP A 86 -14.21 -11.97 0.49
CA ASP A 86 -13.28 -11.82 1.59
C ASP A 86 -13.93 -12.16 2.94
N ALA A 87 -13.55 -13.31 3.49
CA ALA A 87 -14.09 -13.84 4.73
C ALA A 87 -13.75 -12.98 5.97
N VAL A 88 -12.73 -12.12 5.88
CA VAL A 88 -12.30 -11.22 6.97
C VAL A 88 -13.07 -9.89 6.90
N TRP A 89 -13.41 -9.43 5.70
CA TRP A 89 -14.07 -8.15 5.46
C TRP A 89 -15.50 -8.09 6.00
N GLY A 90 -16.27 -9.17 5.80
CA GLY A 90 -17.64 -9.28 6.32
C GLY A 90 -18.65 -8.26 5.76
N GLY A 91 -18.30 -7.53 4.69
CA GLY A 91 -19.21 -6.60 3.99
C GLY A 91 -19.42 -5.24 4.67
N HIS A 92 -18.56 -4.85 5.60
CA HIS A 92 -18.72 -3.59 6.33
C HIS A 92 -18.15 -2.39 5.56
N GLU A 93 -18.89 -1.28 5.52
CA GLU A 93 -18.32 0.00 5.06
C GLU A 93 -17.19 0.45 5.99
N CYS A 94 -16.01 0.72 5.43
CA CYS A 94 -14.91 1.30 6.19
C CYS A 94 -14.40 2.57 5.54
N THR A 95 -13.98 3.49 6.40
CA THR A 95 -13.32 4.74 6.01
C THR A 95 -11.88 4.72 6.47
N TYR A 96 -11.01 5.46 5.78
CA TYR A 96 -9.61 5.58 6.15
C TYR A 96 -9.16 7.04 6.23
N MET A 97 -8.09 7.26 6.99
CA MET A 97 -7.43 8.56 7.10
C MET A 97 -5.91 8.38 7.09
N VAL A 98 -5.21 9.34 6.50
CA VAL A 98 -3.76 9.50 6.59
C VAL A 98 -3.47 10.57 7.63
N ILE A 99 -2.84 10.20 8.74
CA ILE A 99 -2.50 11.12 9.82
C ILE A 99 -1.03 11.49 9.68
N THR A 100 -0.74 12.79 9.68
CA THR A 100 0.61 13.34 9.78
C THR A 100 0.62 14.42 10.86
N SER A 101 1.46 14.26 11.87
CA SER A 101 1.69 15.26 12.91
C SER A 101 3.13 15.75 12.85
N PHE A 102 3.35 16.99 13.26
CA PHE A 102 4.64 17.65 13.24
C PHE A 102 5.03 18.09 14.66
N VAL A 103 6.34 18.16 14.92
CA VAL A 103 6.90 18.89 16.07
C VAL A 103 7.17 20.35 15.68
N ASP A 104 7.45 21.20 16.67
CA ASP A 104 7.56 22.66 16.51
C ASP A 104 8.62 23.12 15.49
N ASP A 105 9.61 22.29 15.18
CA ASP A 105 10.64 22.55 14.16
C ASP A 105 10.24 22.10 12.74
N GLY A 106 9.00 21.63 12.56
CA GLY A 106 8.48 21.14 11.29
C GLY A 106 8.91 19.70 10.95
N GLN A 107 9.64 19.00 11.83
CA GLN A 107 9.89 17.58 11.64
C GLN A 107 8.63 16.75 11.85
N ILE A 108 8.49 15.66 11.09
CA ILE A 108 7.36 14.76 11.23
C ILE A 108 7.51 13.98 12.54
N ARG A 109 6.52 14.11 13.42
CA ARG A 109 6.41 13.36 14.67
C ARG A 109 5.80 11.99 14.44
N GLU A 110 4.66 11.95 13.78
CA GLU A 110 3.94 10.73 13.44
C GLU A 110 3.43 10.79 12.01
N HIS A 111 3.51 9.67 11.31
CA HIS A 111 2.89 9.50 10.02
C HIS A 111 2.36 8.07 9.90
N TYR A 112 1.05 7.91 9.79
CA TYR A 112 0.40 6.60 9.78
C TYR A 112 -0.92 6.62 9.03
N VAL A 113 -1.37 5.43 8.63
CA VAL A 113 -2.70 5.22 8.04
C VAL A 113 -3.59 4.54 9.08
N ARG A 114 -4.85 4.97 9.18
CA ARG A 114 -5.84 4.37 10.08
C ARG A 114 -7.12 4.07 9.33
N ILE A 115 -7.65 2.86 9.53
CA ILE A 115 -8.94 2.43 9.01
C ILE A 115 -9.94 2.36 10.17
N ASN A 116 -11.03 3.12 10.11
CA ASN A 116 -12.00 3.25 11.19
C ASN A 116 -11.30 3.44 12.56
N ARG A 117 -11.65 2.61 13.56
CA ARG A 117 -11.05 2.59 14.90
C ARG A 117 -9.97 1.53 15.08
N TRP A 118 -9.55 0.85 14.02
CA TRP A 118 -8.52 -0.18 14.07
C TRP A 118 -7.14 0.41 14.46
N PRO A 119 -6.19 -0.43 14.92
CA PRO A 119 -4.87 0.03 15.29
C PRO A 119 -4.17 0.77 14.14
N PRO A 120 -3.51 1.92 14.42
CA PRO A 120 -2.71 2.64 13.44
C PRO A 120 -1.70 1.75 12.72
N MET A 121 -1.53 1.97 11.42
CA MET A 121 -0.52 1.29 10.61
C MET A 121 0.62 2.24 10.29
N LYS A 122 1.84 1.85 10.69
CA LYS A 122 3.05 2.56 10.29
C LYS A 122 3.27 2.38 8.80
N VAL A 123 3.75 3.45 8.17
CA VAL A 123 4.07 3.49 6.74
C VAL A 123 5.55 3.24 6.56
N SER A 124 5.93 2.36 5.65
CA SER A 124 7.31 2.18 5.21
C SER A 124 7.39 2.02 3.69
N SER A 125 8.40 2.63 3.08
CA SER A 125 8.80 2.34 1.69
C SER A 125 9.89 1.26 1.70
N LYS A 126 9.84 0.37 0.71
CA LYS A 126 10.79 -0.72 0.52
C LYS A 126 11.79 -0.38 -0.59
N ASP A 127 12.91 -1.10 -0.61
CA ASP A 127 13.98 -0.92 -1.61
C ASP A 127 13.52 -1.18 -3.05
N ASP A 128 12.48 -2.00 -3.22
CA ASP A 128 11.82 -2.28 -4.51
C ASP A 128 10.77 -1.23 -4.91
N TRP A 129 10.69 -0.14 -4.14
CA TRP A 129 9.74 0.98 -4.27
C TRP A 129 8.29 0.62 -3.98
N SER A 130 8.03 -0.55 -3.41
CA SER A 130 6.72 -0.85 -2.83
C SER A 130 6.52 -0.17 -1.49
N TRP A 131 5.26 -0.02 -1.11
CA TRP A 131 4.85 0.49 0.19
C TRP A 131 4.37 -0.67 1.05
N GLU A 132 4.62 -0.55 2.35
CA GLU A 132 4.00 -1.37 3.37
C GLU A 132 3.30 -0.50 4.40
N LEU A 133 2.09 -0.90 4.77
CA LEU A 133 1.37 -0.39 5.93
C LEU A 133 1.30 -1.52 6.94
N SER A 134 1.88 -1.38 8.12
CA SER A 134 1.89 -2.49 9.08
C SER A 134 1.71 -2.05 10.53
N ASN A 135 1.13 -2.97 11.29
CA ASN A 135 1.15 -2.93 12.75
C ASN A 135 1.45 -4.33 13.28
N HIS A 136 1.29 -4.53 14.59
CA HIS A 136 1.60 -5.81 15.22
C HIS A 136 0.65 -6.94 14.80
N LEU A 137 -0.56 -6.66 14.33
CA LEU A 137 -1.58 -7.67 13.98
C LEU A 137 -1.64 -7.99 12.49
N TYR A 138 -1.46 -7.00 11.63
CA TYR A 138 -1.64 -7.16 10.19
C TYR A 138 -0.79 -6.18 9.38
N ARG A 139 -0.65 -6.48 8.10
CA ARG A 139 0.07 -5.65 7.13
C ARG A 139 -0.60 -5.63 5.77
N TYR A 140 -0.34 -4.54 5.06
CA TYR A 140 -0.72 -4.29 3.69
C TYR A 140 0.56 -4.08 2.89
N ASN A 141 0.72 -4.78 1.76
CA ASN A 141 1.81 -4.53 0.81
C ASN A 141 1.22 -4.00 -0.50
N SER A 142 1.80 -2.94 -1.07
CA SER A 142 1.33 -2.44 -2.35
C SER A 142 1.66 -3.42 -3.48
N ILE A 143 0.67 -3.72 -4.30
CA ILE A 143 0.79 -4.62 -5.45
C ILE A 143 1.02 -3.78 -6.71
N PRO A 144 1.95 -4.17 -7.59
CA PRO A 144 2.09 -3.56 -8.91
C PRO A 144 0.79 -3.72 -9.73
N ASP A 145 0.07 -2.64 -9.99
CA ASP A 145 -1.17 -2.69 -10.77
C ASP A 145 -0.87 -2.47 -12.27
N SER A 146 -0.19 -3.43 -12.89
CA SER A 146 0.29 -3.34 -14.28
C SER A 146 -0.82 -3.36 -15.35
N ASP A 147 -2.06 -3.63 -14.93
CA ASP A 147 -3.22 -3.75 -15.82
C ASP A 147 -4.14 -2.51 -15.78
N LYS A 148 -3.87 -1.52 -14.91
CA LYS A 148 -4.71 -0.32 -14.73
C LYS A 148 -4.20 0.87 -15.52
N LYS A 149 -5.06 1.67 -16.16
CA LYS A 149 -4.60 2.90 -16.84
C LYS A 149 -3.91 3.86 -15.84
N GLY A 150 -2.61 4.14 -16.05
CA GLY A 150 -1.78 4.89 -15.09
C GLY A 150 -1.00 4.01 -14.09
N CYS A 151 -0.84 2.72 -14.40
CA CYS A 151 -0.14 1.68 -13.64
C CYS A 151 1.03 2.19 -12.81
N THR A 152 1.11 1.71 -11.58
CA THR A 152 2.24 1.95 -10.71
C THR A 152 3.31 0.88 -10.82
N GLY A 153 3.34 0.00 -11.83
CA GLY A 153 4.34 -1.06 -11.89
C GLY A 153 4.49 -1.69 -13.27
N PRO A 154 5.65 -2.31 -13.57
CA PRO A 154 5.88 -2.94 -14.86
C PRO A 154 5.05 -4.23 -15.00
N LEU A 155 4.53 -4.49 -16.20
CA LEU A 155 4.05 -5.82 -16.61
C LEU A 155 5.25 -6.78 -16.56
N PHE A 156 5.37 -7.58 -15.50
CA PHE A 156 6.32 -8.69 -15.51
C PHE A 156 5.70 -9.84 -16.31
N PRO A 157 6.32 -10.29 -17.43
CA PRO A 157 5.85 -11.51 -18.08
C PRO A 157 6.06 -12.66 -17.11
N VAL A 158 5.01 -13.46 -16.88
CA VAL A 158 5.13 -14.75 -16.20
C VAL A 158 5.84 -15.67 -17.18
N TRP A 159 7.11 -16.00 -16.93
CA TRP A 159 7.86 -17.00 -17.70
C TRP A 159 7.75 -18.36 -16.99
#